data_AF-A0A419H4N1-F1
#
_entry.id   AF-A0A419H4N1-F1
#
_cell.length_a   1.000
_cell.length_b   1.000
_cell.length_c   1.000
_cell.angle_alpha   90.00
_cell.angle_beta   90.00
_cell.angle_gamma   90.00
#
_symmetry.space_group_name_H-M   'P 1'
#
loop_
_entity.id
_entity.type
_entity.pdbx_description
1 polymer ?
#
loop_
_entity_poly.entity_id
_entity_poly.type
_entity_poly.pdbx_seq_one_letter_code
_entity_poly.pdbx_strand_id
1 'polypeptide(L)' 'MKQTPLRAIKKHCLECSGYEKKQVRECVIKDCVLFPYRQGNNPQRKGISGRKNLNSTNCFENGDIMAQTA' A
#
# COMPACT_ATOMS: atom_id res chain seq x y z
N MET A 1 3.60 -13.00 -5.85
CA MET A 1 2.80 -11.79 -6.19
C MET A 1 3.65 -10.82 -6.98
N LYS A 2 3.16 -10.29 -8.10
CA LYS A 2 3.86 -9.25 -8.88
C LYS A 2 3.94 -7.99 -8.02
N GLN A 3 5.12 -7.69 -7.46
CA GLN A 3 5.34 -6.45 -6.72
C GLN A 3 5.29 -5.30 -7.71
N THR A 4 4.19 -4.54 -7.69
CA THR A 4 4.14 -3.27 -8.40
C THR A 4 4.79 -2.21 -7.50
N PRO A 5 5.46 -1.19 -8.08
CA PRO A 5 6.10 -0.14 -7.31
C PRO A 5 5.14 0.52 -6.29
N LEU A 6 3.86 0.67 -6.62
CA LEU A 6 2.84 1.19 -5.73
C LEU A 6 2.56 0.29 -4.51
N ARG A 7 2.60 -1.04 -4.69
CA ARG A 7 2.45 -1.98 -3.57
C ARG A 7 3.68 -1.99 -2.68
N ALA A 8 4.88 -1.86 -3.26
CA ALA A 8 6.13 -1.75 -2.50
C ALA A 8 6.14 -0.46 -1.65
N ILE A 9 5.78 0.69 -2.24
CA ILE A 9 5.67 1.96 -1.51
C ILE A 9 4.65 1.87 -0.38
N LYS A 10 3.48 1.28 -0.64
CA LYS A 10 2.45 1.11 0.39
C LYS A 10 2.94 0.21 1.54
N LYS A 11 3.71 -0.83 1.25
CA LYS A 11 4.32 -1.70 2.28
C LYS A 11 5.33 -0.90 3.12
N HIS A 12 6.19 -0.12 2.47
CA HIS A 12 7.15 0.73 3.17
C HIS A 12 6.46 1.78 4.07
N CYS A 13 5.39 2.40 3.60
CA CYS A 13 4.60 3.32 4.44
C CYS A 13 3.98 2.61 5.66
N LEU A 14 3.54 1.35 5.51
CA LEU A 14 3.04 0.55 6.62
C LEU A 14 4.15 0.24 7.62
N GLU A 15 5.33 -0.15 7.16
CA GLU A 15 6.50 -0.42 8.03
C GLU A 15 6.91 0.86 8.79
N CYS A 16 6.94 2.01 8.12
CA CYS A 16 7.24 3.31 8.72
C CYS A 16 6.21 3.74 9.78
N SER A 17 4.94 3.40 9.59
CA SER A 17 3.83 3.78 10.49
C SER A 17 3.50 2.72 11.55
N GLY A 18 4.41 1.78 11.82
CA GLY A 18 4.19 0.72 12.83
C GLY A 18 3.08 -0.27 12.45
N TYR A 19 2.92 -0.57 11.16
CA TYR A 19 1.88 -1.41 10.58
C TYR A 19 0.44 -0.89 10.76
N GLU A 20 0.26 0.36 11.20
CA GLU A 20 -1.05 0.95 11.37
C GLU A 20 -1.54 1.64 10.08
N LYS A 21 -2.58 1.08 9.46
CA LYS A 21 -3.18 1.63 8.23
C LYS A 21 -3.78 3.03 8.42
N LYS A 22 -4.23 3.37 9.63
CA LYS A 22 -4.77 4.69 9.96
C LYS A 22 -3.70 5.76 9.88
N GLN A 23 -2.54 5.51 10.47
CA GLN A 23 -1.40 6.42 10.41
C GLN A 23 -0.89 6.65 8.98
N VAL A 24 -0.92 5.64 8.11
CA VAL A 24 -0.58 5.87 6.69
C VAL A 24 -1.54 6.85 6.00
N ARG A 25 -2.82 6.88 6.40
CA ARG A 25 -3.81 7.82 5.86
C ARG A 25 -3.65 9.22 6.46
N GLU A 26 -3.46 9.26 7.77
CA GLU A 26 -3.36 10.47 8.60
C GLU A 26 -1.91 10.95 8.80
N CYS A 27 -0.99 10.47 7.97
CA CYS A 27 0.42 10.83 8.05
C CYS A 27 0.58 12.35 7.94
N VAL A 28 1.16 12.96 8.96
CA VAL A 28 1.38 14.41 9.07
C VAL A 28 2.58 14.88 8.25
N ILE A 29 3.45 13.96 7.83
CA ILE A 29 4.69 14.25 7.11
C ILE A 29 4.39 14.50 5.63
N LYS A 30 4.00 15.74 5.32
CA LYS A 30 3.72 16.18 3.94
C LYS A 30 4.98 16.32 3.09
N ASP A 31 6.14 16.48 3.71
CA ASP A 31 7.45 16.63 3.04
C ASP A 31 8.05 15.31 2.55
N CYS A 32 7.36 14.18 2.78
CA CYS A 32 7.84 12.89 2.30
C CYS A 32 7.64 12.75 0.78
N VAL A 33 8.70 12.37 0.06
CA VAL A 33 8.63 12.07 -1.39
C VAL A 33 7.63 10.97 -1.75
N LEU A 34 7.30 10.09 -0.78
CA LEU A 34 6.32 9.01 -0.93
C LEU A 34 4.89 9.43 -0.58
N PHE A 35 4.69 10.61 0.00
CA PHE A 35 3.38 11.13 0.39
C PHE A 35 2.31 11.05 -0.72
N PRO A 36 2.57 11.42 -1.99
CA PRO A 36 1.57 11.31 -3.06
C PRO A 36 1.23 9.85 -3.42
N TYR A 37 2.14 8.90 -3.17
CA TYR A 37 2.00 7.51 -3.56
C TYR A 37 1.50 6.59 -2.44
N ARG A 38 1.44 7.08 -1.20
CA ARG A 38 1.07 6.31 0.01
C ARG A 38 -0.25 5.55 -0.09
N GLN A 39 -1.21 6.08 -0.85
CA GLN A 39 -2.54 5.49 -1.04
C GLN A 39 -2.59 4.47 -2.18
N GLY A 40 -1.46 4.21 -2.86
CA GLY A 40 -1.42 3.37 -4.05
C GLY A 40 -2.01 4.05 -5.29
N ASN A 41 -2.10 5.38 -5.29
CA ASN A 41 -2.48 6.17 -6.45
C ASN A 41 -1.27 6.91 -7.00
N ASN A 42 -1.18 7.02 -8.33
CA ASN A 42 -0.12 7.79 -8.99
C ASN A 42 -0.75 9.05 -9.63
N PRO A 43 -0.53 10.25 -9.07
CA PRO A 43 -1.10 11.48 -9.61
C PRO A 43 -0.58 11.79 -11.03
N GLN A 44 0.64 11.36 -11.38
CA GLN A 44 1.25 11.54 -12.70
C GLN A 44 0.55 10.73 -13.81
N ARG A 45 -0.33 9.78 -13.44
CA ARG A 45 -1.09 8.96 -14.39
C ARG A 45 -2.48 9.55 -14.70
N LYS A 46 -2.84 10.73 -14.18
CA LYS A 46 -4.08 11.43 -14.56
C LYS A 46 -4.04 11.75 -16.05
N GLY A 47 -4.90 11.09 -16.84
CA GLY A 47 -5.06 11.35 -18.28
C GLY A 47 -4.70 10.20 -19.23
N ILE A 48 -4.08 9.12 -18.74
CA ILE A 48 -3.65 7.97 -19.57
C ILE A 48 -4.53 6.74 -19.32
N SER A 49 -5.79 6.90 -18.89
CA SER A 49 -6.65 5.75 -18.54
C SER A 49 -7.15 4.99 -19.77
N GLY A 50 -6.23 4.28 -20.44
CA GLY A 50 -6.57 3.17 -21.32
C GLY A 50 -7.04 1.98 -20.48
N ARG A 51 -8.33 1.68 -20.57
CA ARG A 51 -9.04 0.43 -20.20
C ARG A 51 -8.75 -0.15 -18.80
N LYS A 52 -9.72 0.01 -17.89
CA LYS A 52 -9.75 -0.73 -16.61
C LYS A 52 -10.07 -2.19 -16.90
N ASN A 53 -9.12 -3.10 -16.69
CA ASN A 53 -9.46 -4.53 -16.55
C ASN A 53 -9.62 -4.82 -15.06
N LEU A 54 -10.87 -4.97 -14.63
CA LEU A 54 -11.31 -5.03 -13.23
C LEU A 54 -11.18 -6.43 -12.63
N ASN A 55 -10.29 -7.28 -13.14
CA ASN A 55 -10.08 -8.65 -12.66
C ASN A 55 -8.64 -8.84 -12.18
N SER A 56 -8.43 -8.60 -10.89
CA SER A 56 -7.44 -9.37 -10.11
C SER A 56 -7.94 -9.44 -8.67
N THR A 57 -9.10 -10.07 -8.52
CA THR A 57 -9.55 -10.62 -7.26
C THR A 57 -8.60 -11.75 -6.83
N ASN A 58 -8.26 -11.71 -5.55
CA ASN A 58 -7.92 -12.81 -4.64
C ASN A 58 -6.49 -13.37 -4.58
N CYS A 59 -6.29 -14.09 -3.47
CA CYS A 59 -5.09 -14.70 -2.89
C CYS A 59 -4.24 -13.67 -2.12
N PHE A 60 -4.17 -13.65 -0.79
CA PHE A 60 -4.08 -14.79 0.11
C PHE A 60 -4.83 -14.51 1.41
N GLU A 61 -5.46 -15.57 1.87
CA GLU A 61 -6.17 -15.72 3.12
C GLU A 61 -5.30 -15.32 4.32
N ASN A 62 -5.99 -14.80 5.33
CA ASN A 62 -5.81 -15.07 6.77
C ASN A 62 -4.45 -15.70 7.11
N GLY A 63 -3.56 -15.01 7.83
CA GLY A 63 -3.83 -14.76 9.24
C GLY A 63 -3.56 -16.03 10.05
N ASP A 64 -2.31 -16.50 10.06
CA ASP A 64 -1.81 -17.36 11.14
C ASP A 64 -0.68 -16.63 11.84
N ILE A 65 -1.11 -15.87 12.85
CA ILE A 65 -0.33 -15.58 14.03
C ILE A 65 -0.04 -16.94 14.67
N MET A 66 1.22 -17.35 14.71
CA MET A 66 1.69 -18.21 15.80
C MET A 66 2.78 -17.47 16.57
N ALA A 67 2.31 -16.52 17.36
CA ALA A 67 2.90 -16.27 18.67
C ALA A 67 2.44 -17.40 19.62
N GLN A 68 3.22 -17.66 20.68
CA GLN A 68 3.03 -18.63 21.79
C GLN A 68 3.80 -19.94 21.54
N THR A 69 4.73 -20.41 22.37
CA THR A 69 4.93 -20.25 23.82
C THR A 69 6.32 -20.77 24.23
N ALA A 70 6.86 -20.19 25.31
CA ALA A 70 7.79 -20.74 26.32
C ALA A 70 9.13 -21.35 25.87
#